data_AF-A0AA35WZL2-F1
#
_entry.id   AF-A0AA35WZL2-F1
#
_cell.length_a   1.000
_cell.length_b   1.000
_cell.length_c   1.000
_cell.angle_alpha   90.00
_cell.angle_beta   90.00
_cell.angle_gamma   90.00
#
_symmetry.space_group_name_H-M   'P 1'
#
loop_
_entity.id
_entity.type
_entity.pdbx_description
1 polymer ?
#
loop_
_entity_poly.entity_id
_entity_poly.type
_entity_poly.pdbx_seq_one_letter_code
_entity_poly.pdbx_strand_id
1 'polypeptide(L)'
;ARTNISLSRTNLQIAIVDNETAPVIVELEKTGYTASESHPLIIICAVITDNSSDCAVEFQFEVMLTVNATTEDFSETQLPLVFAACEAIACAEVEVEDDSIAETDESFSVMLERSDSLDSRIELSASIANLTIEGDDDAMVVGFNSTTYTGTETAGHARVCVEVSNPSSGGAVRPFSITMF
;
A
#
# COMPACT_ATOMS: atom_id res chain seq x y z
N ALA A 1 9.08 -82.02 -34.59
CA ALA A 1 9.67 -81.45 -33.36
C ALA A 1 8.94 -80.15 -33.05
N ARG A 2 8.38 -80.00 -31.85
CA ARG A 2 7.77 -78.72 -31.43
C ARG A 2 8.87 -77.86 -30.82
N THR A 3 9.16 -76.71 -31.42
CA THR A 3 10.15 -75.76 -30.91
C THR A 3 9.52 -74.99 -29.76
N ASN A 4 10.01 -75.22 -28.55
CA ASN A 4 9.60 -74.41 -27.40
C ASN A 4 10.28 -73.04 -27.52
N ILE A 5 9.49 -71.98 -27.67
CA ILE A 5 9.96 -70.60 -27.63
C ILE A 5 9.73 -70.10 -26.21
N SER A 6 10.81 -69.82 -25.48
CA SER A 6 10.75 -69.21 -24.15
C SER A 6 10.97 -67.70 -24.26
N LEU A 7 10.01 -66.91 -23.77
CA LEU A 7 10.14 -65.47 -23.66
C LEU A 7 10.96 -65.13 -22.41
N SER A 8 12.12 -64.51 -22.60
CA SER A 8 13.09 -64.26 -21.52
C SER A 8 12.81 -62.98 -20.73
N ARG A 9 11.83 -62.15 -21.14
CA ARG A 9 11.38 -60.95 -20.42
C ARG A 9 9.90 -60.73 -20.70
N THR A 10 9.05 -61.06 -19.73
CA THR A 10 7.58 -60.93 -19.83
C THR A 10 7.03 -59.69 -19.12
N ASN A 11 7.89 -58.92 -18.43
CA ASN A 11 7.53 -57.65 -17.81
C ASN A 11 8.44 -56.54 -18.34
N LEU A 12 7.81 -55.48 -18.87
CA LEU A 12 8.41 -54.21 -19.22
C LEU A 12 7.90 -53.18 -18.20
N GLN A 13 8.81 -52.54 -17.47
CA GLN A 13 8.46 -51.42 -16.60
C GLN A 13 8.82 -50.14 -17.33
N ILE A 14 7.81 -49.32 -17.64
CA ILE A 14 7.98 -47.97 -18.18
C ILE A 14 7.87 -47.04 -16.98
N ALA A 15 8.92 -46.27 -16.71
CA ALA A 15 8.86 -45.15 -15.78
C ALA A 15 8.56 -43.89 -16.60
N ILE A 16 7.40 -43.28 -16.36
CA ILE A 16 7.13 -41.91 -16.81
C ILE A 16 7.57 -41.04 -15.66
N VAL A 17 8.57 -40.19 -15.90
CA VAL A 17 8.96 -39.15 -14.95
C VAL A 17 8.04 -37.97 -15.23
N ASP A 18 7.36 -37.52 -14.19
CA ASP A 18 6.62 -36.27 -14.18
C ASP A 18 7.58 -35.13 -14.58
N ASN A 19 7.21 -34.39 -15.63
CA ASN A 19 7.97 -33.24 -16.13
C ASN A 19 7.18 -31.94 -15.93
N GLU A 20 6.15 -31.97 -15.09
CA GLU A 20 5.46 -30.78 -14.65
C GLU A 20 6.45 -29.93 -13.82
N THR A 21 6.64 -28.69 -14.27
CA THR A 21 7.46 -27.70 -13.54
C THR A 21 6.70 -27.29 -12.28
N ALA A 22 7.41 -27.13 -11.17
CA ALA A 22 6.83 -26.59 -9.93
C ALA A 22 6.10 -25.26 -10.23
N PRO A 23 5.04 -24.93 -9.46
CA PRO A 23 4.35 -23.67 -9.65
C PRO A 23 5.26 -22.49 -9.34
N VAL A 24 5.19 -21.45 -10.18
CA VAL A 24 5.82 -20.15 -9.97
C VAL A 24 5.07 -19.46 -8.81
N ILE A 25 5.77 -19.15 -7.72
CA ILE A 25 5.15 -18.51 -6.56
C ILE A 25 5.46 -17.02 -6.59
N VAL A 26 4.41 -16.20 -6.67
CA VAL A 26 4.50 -14.74 -6.62
C VAL A 26 3.93 -14.24 -5.30
N GLU A 27 4.67 -13.35 -4.63
CA GLU A 27 4.25 -12.72 -3.38
C GLU A 27 4.64 -11.26 -3.29
N LEU A 28 3.93 -10.49 -2.45
CA LEU A 28 4.36 -9.14 -2.12
C LEU A 28 5.67 -9.19 -1.33
N GLU A 29 6.62 -8.30 -1.66
CA GLU A 29 7.92 -8.23 -0.98
C GLU A 29 7.76 -7.91 0.52
N LYS A 30 6.70 -7.16 0.87
CA LYS A 30 6.39 -6.75 2.24
C LYS A 30 4.92 -6.99 2.55
N THR A 31 4.64 -7.23 3.82
CA THR A 31 3.28 -7.32 4.37
C THR A 31 2.74 -5.98 4.87
N GLY A 32 3.54 -4.91 4.77
CA GLY A 32 3.23 -3.59 5.34
C GLY A 32 4.02 -2.47 4.67
N TYR A 33 3.35 -1.37 4.36
CA TYR A 33 3.90 -0.12 3.81
C TYR A 33 3.44 1.06 4.67
N THR A 34 4.31 2.03 4.85
CA THR A 34 4.01 3.27 5.57
C THR A 34 4.67 4.43 4.85
N ALA A 35 3.94 5.52 4.67
CA ALA A 35 4.42 6.81 4.16
C ALA A 35 3.71 7.93 4.91
N SER A 36 4.31 9.12 4.96
CA SER A 36 3.57 10.31 5.37
C SER A 36 3.12 11.10 4.13
N GLU A 37 2.13 11.96 4.30
CA GLU A 37 1.58 12.81 3.23
C GLU A 37 2.66 13.63 2.51
N SER A 38 3.64 14.18 3.25
CA SER A 38 4.79 14.89 2.66
C SER A 38 5.77 14.01 1.86
N HIS A 39 5.56 12.70 1.80
CA HIS A 39 6.31 11.75 0.98
C HIS A 39 5.38 11.06 -0.01
N PRO A 40 5.11 11.69 -1.18
CA PRO A 40 3.97 11.36 -2.04
C PRO A 40 4.12 10.07 -2.85
N LEU A 41 5.07 9.19 -2.50
CA LEU A 41 5.38 8.00 -3.30
C LEU A 41 5.59 6.77 -2.44
N ILE A 42 4.73 5.77 -2.64
CA ILE A 42 4.85 4.44 -2.06
C ILE A 42 5.19 3.45 -3.17
N ILE A 43 6.27 2.69 -2.99
CA ILE A 43 6.70 1.66 -3.93
C ILE A 43 6.29 0.29 -3.40
N ILE A 44 5.38 -0.38 -4.10
CA ILE A 44 4.90 -1.72 -3.80
C ILE A 44 5.55 -2.69 -4.77
N CYS A 45 6.35 -3.62 -4.26
CA CYS A 45 7.00 -4.63 -5.09
C CYS A 45 6.42 -6.02 -4.83
N ALA A 46 6.36 -6.83 -5.88
CA ALA A 46 6.12 -8.26 -5.79
C ALA A 46 7.35 -9.01 -6.31
N VAL A 47 7.57 -10.22 -5.79
CA VAL A 47 8.72 -11.06 -6.07
C VAL A 47 8.31 -12.47 -6.47
N ILE A 48 9.06 -13.06 -7.39
CA ILE A 48 9.00 -14.49 -7.70
C ILE A 48 9.96 -15.21 -6.76
N THR A 49 9.46 -16.12 -5.92
CA THR A 49 10.25 -16.74 -4.84
C THR A 49 10.93 -18.05 -5.22
N ASP A 50 10.46 -18.71 -6.28
CA ASP A 50 11.09 -19.90 -6.80
C ASP A 50 11.93 -19.58 -8.04
N ASN A 51 13.11 -20.20 -8.16
CA ASN A 51 14.01 -20.00 -9.31
C ASN A 51 13.48 -20.68 -10.60
N SER A 52 12.17 -20.89 -10.71
CA SER A 52 11.53 -21.47 -11.89
C SER A 52 11.15 -20.43 -12.94
N SER A 53 11.53 -19.15 -12.72
CA SER A 53 11.20 -18.03 -13.61
C SER A 53 11.46 -18.41 -15.07
N ASP A 54 10.35 -18.64 -15.78
CA ASP A 54 10.36 -18.97 -17.19
C ASP A 54 10.80 -17.70 -17.92
N CYS A 55 12.10 -17.59 -18.19
CA CYS A 55 12.78 -16.45 -18.80
C CYS A 55 12.25 -16.10 -20.22
N ALA A 56 11.17 -16.75 -20.67
CA ALA A 56 10.49 -16.47 -21.93
C ALA A 56 9.13 -15.78 -21.78
N VAL A 57 8.59 -15.63 -20.56
CA VAL A 57 7.20 -15.19 -20.35
C VAL A 57 7.14 -13.90 -19.52
N GLU A 58 6.36 -12.94 -20.00
CA GLU A 58 5.94 -11.75 -19.24
C GLU A 58 4.68 -12.10 -18.45
N PHE A 59 4.60 -11.65 -17.20
CA PHE A 59 3.42 -11.84 -16.35
C PHE A 59 2.80 -10.51 -15.96
N GLN A 60 1.47 -10.41 -16.04
CA GLN A 60 0.74 -9.19 -15.71
C GLN A 60 -0.15 -9.40 -14.49
N PHE A 61 0.05 -8.52 -13.52
CA PHE A 61 -0.69 -8.46 -12.28
C PHE A 61 -1.27 -7.06 -12.10
N GLU A 62 -2.20 -6.96 -11.17
CA GLU A 62 -2.78 -5.70 -10.71
C GLU A 62 -2.64 -5.64 -9.19
N VAL A 63 -2.16 -4.49 -8.70
CA VAL A 63 -2.25 -4.15 -7.28
C VAL A 63 -3.56 -3.41 -7.08
N MET A 64 -4.45 -4.03 -6.32
CA MET A 64 -5.77 -3.51 -5.97
C MET A 64 -5.71 -2.87 -4.60
N LEU A 65 -6.11 -1.60 -4.47
CA LEU A 65 -6.23 -0.93 -3.18
C LEU A 65 -7.68 -1.04 -2.70
N THR A 66 -7.89 -1.62 -1.51
CA THR A 66 -9.21 -1.63 -0.88
C THR A 66 -9.37 -0.37 -0.05
N VAL A 67 -10.12 0.59 -0.59
CA VAL A 67 -10.41 1.88 0.05
C VAL A 67 -11.42 1.73 1.19
N ASN A 68 -11.05 2.24 2.36
CA ASN A 68 -11.99 2.81 3.34
C ASN A 68 -11.88 4.35 3.41
N ALA A 69 -10.89 4.97 2.75
CA ALA A 69 -10.75 6.42 2.66
C ALA A 69 -11.45 6.98 1.43
N THR A 70 -11.78 8.26 1.55
CA THR A 70 -12.26 9.09 0.47
C THR A 70 -11.20 9.15 -0.64
N THR A 71 -11.60 9.51 -1.86
CA THR A 71 -10.67 9.65 -3.00
C THR A 71 -9.80 10.90 -2.89
N GLU A 72 -9.41 11.26 -1.66
CA GLU A 72 -8.71 12.50 -1.31
C GLU A 72 -7.21 12.22 -1.13
N ASP A 73 -6.80 11.07 -0.60
CA ASP A 73 -5.39 10.73 -0.31
C ASP A 73 -4.64 10.03 -1.46
N PHE A 74 -5.36 9.41 -2.39
CA PHE A 74 -4.79 8.81 -3.60
C PHE A 74 -5.84 8.67 -4.72
N SER A 75 -5.37 8.75 -5.97
CA SER A 75 -6.24 8.81 -7.14
C SER A 75 -6.46 7.44 -7.81
N GLU A 76 -5.46 6.56 -7.75
CA GLU A 76 -5.49 5.22 -8.34
C GLU A 76 -5.85 4.14 -7.32
N THR A 77 -6.84 3.32 -7.65
CA THR A 77 -7.21 2.12 -6.86
C THR A 77 -6.74 0.81 -7.47
N GLN A 78 -6.18 0.88 -8.68
CA GLN A 78 -5.67 -0.26 -9.44
C GLN A 78 -4.38 0.16 -10.13
N LEU A 79 -3.30 -0.56 -9.88
CA LEU A 79 -1.99 -0.27 -10.46
C LEU A 79 -1.48 -1.49 -11.24
N PRO A 80 -1.10 -1.33 -12.52
CA PRO A 80 -0.53 -2.42 -13.29
C PRO A 80 0.86 -2.79 -12.75
N LEU A 81 1.13 -4.09 -12.66
CA LEU A 81 2.39 -4.64 -12.21
C LEU A 81 2.87 -5.68 -13.22
N VAL A 82 3.98 -5.41 -13.90
CA VAL A 82 4.47 -6.26 -15.00
C VAL A 82 5.82 -6.83 -14.64
N PHE A 83 5.92 -8.16 -14.60
CA PHE A 83 7.20 -8.85 -14.59
C PHE A 83 7.66 -9.02 -16.03
N ALA A 84 8.69 -8.26 -16.43
CA ALA A 84 9.30 -8.49 -17.73
C ALA A 84 9.96 -9.87 -17.79
N ALA A 85 10.20 -10.37 -19.01
CA ALA A 85 10.87 -11.64 -19.20
C ALA A 85 12.22 -11.68 -18.43
N CYS A 86 12.41 -12.74 -17.65
CA CYS A 86 13.58 -12.96 -16.79
C CYS A 86 13.72 -11.99 -15.58
N GLU A 87 12.72 -11.17 -15.28
CA GLU A 87 12.69 -10.39 -14.05
C GLU A 87 12.00 -11.18 -12.93
N ALA A 88 12.58 -11.13 -11.73
CA ALA A 88 12.03 -11.77 -10.54
C ALA A 88 11.34 -10.77 -9.60
N ILE A 89 11.37 -9.48 -9.93
CA ILE A 89 10.81 -8.40 -9.14
C ILE A 89 10.12 -7.43 -10.09
N ALA A 90 8.89 -7.05 -9.76
CA ALA A 90 8.17 -5.97 -10.40
C ALA A 90 7.66 -5.03 -9.31
N CYS A 91 7.62 -3.73 -9.60
CA CYS A 91 7.14 -2.72 -8.65
C CYS A 91 6.10 -1.80 -9.30
N ALA A 92 5.14 -1.37 -8.49
CA ALA A 92 4.15 -0.35 -8.81
C ALA A 92 4.33 0.83 -7.87
N GLU A 93 4.02 2.02 -8.39
CA GLU A 93 4.10 3.29 -7.67
C GLU A 93 2.69 3.75 -7.33
N VAL A 94 2.45 4.05 -6.06
CA VAL A 94 1.24 4.70 -5.57
C VAL A 94 1.61 6.15 -5.28
N GLU A 95 0.91 7.10 -5.91
CA GLU A 95 1.02 8.51 -5.57
C GLU A 95 0.09 8.82 -4.39
N VAL A 96 0.63 9.50 -3.38
CA VAL A 96 -0.12 10.03 -2.22
C VAL A 96 -0.31 11.53 -2.45
N GLU A 97 -1.54 12.01 -2.27
CA GLU A 97 -1.89 13.42 -2.36
C GLU A 97 -1.52 14.11 -1.06
N ASP A 98 -0.66 15.13 -1.14
CA ASP A 98 -0.21 15.95 -0.01
C ASP A 98 -1.06 17.22 0.05
N ASP A 99 -1.68 17.51 1.20
CA ASP A 99 -2.46 18.72 1.38
C ASP A 99 -2.04 19.60 2.58
N SER A 100 -2.95 20.29 3.25
CA SER A 100 -2.64 21.09 4.46
C SER A 100 -3.70 20.93 5.55
N ILE A 101 -4.50 19.88 5.42
CA ILE A 101 -5.62 19.53 6.28
C ILE A 101 -5.06 18.54 7.30
N ALA A 102 -5.25 18.86 8.58
CA ALA A 102 -4.83 17.95 9.63
C ALA A 102 -5.70 16.69 9.64
N GLU A 103 -5.07 15.59 9.26
CA GLU A 103 -5.69 14.27 9.15
C GLU A 103 -5.12 13.31 10.20
N THR A 104 -5.81 12.19 10.42
CA THR A 104 -5.32 11.12 11.29
C THR A 104 -4.77 10.00 10.44
N ASP A 105 -3.83 9.21 10.95
CA ASP A 105 -3.30 8.05 10.22
C ASP A 105 -4.41 7.18 9.60
N GLU A 106 -4.29 6.95 8.30
CA GLU A 106 -5.25 6.20 7.52
C GLU A 106 -4.65 4.86 7.11
N SER A 107 -5.46 3.79 7.08
CA SER A 107 -4.97 2.44 6.80
C SER A 107 -5.84 1.67 5.83
N PHE A 108 -5.16 1.03 4.90
CA PHE A 108 -5.69 0.34 3.74
C PHE A 108 -5.11 -1.06 3.63
N SER A 109 -5.73 -1.86 2.77
CA SER A 109 -5.11 -3.10 2.31
C SER A 109 -4.85 -3.00 0.82
N VAL A 110 -3.69 -3.52 0.41
CA VAL A 110 -3.35 -3.74 -0.98
C VAL A 110 -3.41 -5.23 -1.25
N MET A 111 -3.98 -5.60 -2.39
CA MET A 111 -4.14 -6.97 -2.80
C MET A 111 -3.52 -7.19 -4.17
N LEU A 112 -2.59 -8.12 -4.26
CA LEU A 112 -2.01 -8.57 -5.52
C LEU A 112 -3.00 -9.53 -6.19
N GLU A 113 -3.50 -9.14 -7.35
CA GLU A 113 -4.36 -9.96 -8.19
C GLU A 113 -3.69 -10.21 -9.54
N ARG A 114 -4.06 -11.31 -10.20
CA ARG A 114 -3.54 -11.66 -11.51
C ARG A 114 -4.47 -11.14 -12.61
N SER A 115 -3.93 -10.41 -13.58
CA SER A 115 -4.71 -9.83 -14.68
C SER A 115 -5.08 -10.88 -15.74
N ASP A 116 -4.24 -11.90 -15.96
CA ASP A 116 -4.46 -12.94 -16.98
C ASP A 116 -4.68 -14.34 -16.38
N SER A 117 -5.88 -14.88 -16.57
CA SER A 117 -6.29 -16.14 -15.93
C SER A 117 -5.66 -17.43 -16.52
N LEU A 118 -4.73 -17.33 -17.47
CA LEU A 118 -4.43 -18.43 -18.41
C LEU A 118 -3.24 -19.32 -18.04
N ASP A 119 -2.30 -18.90 -17.19
CA ASP A 119 -1.18 -19.76 -16.78
C ASP A 119 -1.46 -20.43 -15.43
N SER A 120 -1.85 -21.71 -15.45
CA SER A 120 -2.14 -22.48 -14.23
C SER A 120 -0.89 -22.80 -13.40
N ARG A 121 0.31 -22.40 -13.85
CA ARG A 121 1.57 -22.57 -13.12
C ARG A 121 1.79 -21.50 -12.06
N ILE A 122 1.04 -20.39 -12.08
CA ILE A 122 1.26 -19.27 -11.14
C ILE A 122 0.40 -19.46 -9.90
N GLU A 123 1.03 -19.44 -8.73
CA GLU A 123 0.37 -19.41 -7.43
C GLU A 123 0.69 -18.08 -6.72
N LEU A 124 -0.35 -17.45 -6.17
CA LEU A 124 -0.22 -16.25 -5.34
C LEU A 124 -0.05 -16.66 -3.87
N SER A 125 1.04 -16.19 -3.25
CA SER A 125 1.31 -16.29 -1.82
C SER A 125 1.41 -14.88 -1.24
N ALA A 126 1.10 -14.71 0.05
CA ALA A 126 1.16 -13.41 0.76
C ALA A 126 0.67 -12.22 -0.10
N SER A 127 -0.48 -12.38 -0.73
CA SER A 127 -1.01 -11.44 -1.73
C SER A 127 -1.70 -10.23 -1.11
N ILE A 128 -1.67 -10.06 0.21
CA ILE A 128 -2.28 -8.94 0.92
C ILE A 128 -1.23 -8.28 1.81
N ALA A 129 -1.14 -6.96 1.72
CA ALA A 129 -0.33 -6.14 2.62
C ALA A 129 -1.16 -4.97 3.15
N ASN A 130 -0.77 -4.45 4.31
CA ASN A 130 -1.35 -3.22 4.85
C ASN A 130 -0.58 -2.02 4.33
N LEU A 131 -1.27 -0.91 4.07
CA LEU A 131 -0.66 0.36 3.70
C LEU A 131 -1.20 1.42 4.65
N THR A 132 -0.31 2.20 5.25
CA THR A 132 -0.67 3.28 6.17
C THR A 132 -0.13 4.61 5.64
N ILE A 133 -1.00 5.61 5.58
CA ILE A 133 -0.62 7.00 5.32
C ILE A 133 -0.65 7.71 6.69
N GLU A 134 0.50 8.27 7.09
CA GLU A 134 0.65 9.02 8.33
C GLU A 134 0.32 10.48 8.06
N GLY A 135 -0.68 11.01 8.77
CA GLY A 135 -1.04 12.42 8.69
C GLY A 135 0.12 13.28 9.23
N ASP A 136 0.58 14.27 8.48
CA ASP A 136 1.71 15.11 8.91
C ASP A 136 1.40 16.59 9.10
N ASP A 137 0.14 16.97 8.89
CA ASP A 137 -0.39 18.27 9.23
C ASP A 137 -0.89 18.36 10.67
N ASP A 138 -0.47 19.42 11.37
CA ASP A 138 -0.97 19.71 12.70
C ASP A 138 -2.33 20.41 12.67
N ALA A 139 -3.23 19.96 13.54
CA ALA A 139 -4.52 20.64 13.75
C ALA A 139 -4.32 22.10 14.19
N MET A 140 -5.13 23.00 13.62
CA MET A 140 -5.18 24.39 14.05
C MET A 140 -5.71 24.50 15.48
N VAL A 141 -4.95 25.17 16.35
CA VAL A 141 -5.32 25.39 17.76
C VAL A 141 -5.46 26.90 18.01
N VAL A 142 -6.55 27.30 18.67
CA VAL A 142 -6.76 28.69 19.12
C VAL A 142 -6.78 28.72 20.64
N GLY A 143 -5.91 29.53 21.24
CA GLY A 143 -5.75 29.61 22.69
C GLY A 143 -5.46 31.02 23.19
N PHE A 144 -5.55 31.23 24.51
CA PHE A 144 -5.05 32.46 25.12
C PHE A 144 -3.53 32.42 25.17
N ASN A 145 -2.89 33.53 24.81
CA ASN A 145 -1.42 33.65 24.87
C ASN A 145 -0.86 33.60 26.31
N SER A 146 -1.70 33.86 27.31
CA SER A 146 -1.36 33.76 28.73
C SER A 146 -2.51 33.16 29.54
N THR A 147 -2.19 32.43 30.60
CA THR A 147 -3.15 31.92 31.59
C THR A 147 -3.66 33.00 32.53
N THR A 148 -2.97 34.15 32.61
CA THR A 148 -3.34 35.28 33.47
C THR A 148 -3.21 36.60 32.71
N TYR A 149 -4.22 37.46 32.86
CA TYR A 149 -4.22 38.82 32.34
C TYR A 149 -4.46 39.77 33.49
N THR A 150 -3.62 40.80 33.60
CA THR A 150 -3.78 41.85 34.61
C THR A 150 -3.97 43.19 33.90
N GLY A 151 -4.77 44.06 34.50
CA GLY A 151 -5.05 45.40 34.00
C GLY A 151 -5.29 46.35 35.16
N THR A 152 -5.06 47.64 34.94
CA THR A 152 -5.39 48.69 35.92
C THR A 152 -6.70 49.35 35.56
N GLU A 153 -7.51 49.71 36.55
CA GLU A 153 -8.78 50.39 36.33
C GLU A 153 -8.59 51.75 35.61
N THR A 154 -7.45 52.40 35.81
CA THR A 154 -7.07 53.65 35.12
C THR A 154 -6.92 53.50 33.61
N ALA A 155 -6.73 52.28 33.10
CA ALA A 155 -6.62 52.02 31.66
C ALA A 155 -7.99 51.94 30.96
N GLY A 156 -9.09 51.79 31.70
CA GLY A 156 -10.46 51.72 31.15
C GLY A 156 -10.78 50.46 30.33
N HIS A 157 -9.80 49.59 30.08
CA HIS A 157 -9.93 48.32 29.37
C HIS A 157 -8.80 47.35 29.77
N ALA A 158 -9.05 46.04 29.65
CA ALA A 158 -8.01 45.00 29.70
C ALA A 158 -7.77 44.43 28.30
N ARG A 159 -6.51 44.18 27.95
CA ARG A 159 -6.15 43.51 26.68
C ARG A 159 -5.98 42.02 26.95
N VAL A 160 -6.75 41.21 26.21
CA VAL A 160 -6.66 39.75 26.21
C VAL A 160 -6.20 39.33 24.83
N CYS A 161 -5.10 38.60 24.76
CA CYS A 161 -4.52 38.15 23.50
C CYS A 161 -4.87 36.69 23.25
N VAL A 162 -5.19 36.35 22.01
CA VAL A 162 -5.25 34.96 21.57
C VAL A 162 -4.12 34.69 20.60
N GLU A 163 -3.68 33.46 20.56
CA GLU A 163 -2.75 32.94 19.57
C GLU A 163 -3.41 31.82 18.80
N VAL A 164 -3.00 31.70 17.54
CA VAL A 164 -3.36 30.59 16.67
C VAL A 164 -2.08 29.83 16.39
N SER A 165 -2.05 28.55 16.77
CA SER A 165 -1.00 27.61 16.39
C SER A 165 -1.45 26.84 15.16
N ASN A 166 -0.50 26.55 14.26
CA ASN A 166 -0.73 25.79 13.03
C ASN A 166 -1.87 26.36 12.15
N PRO A 167 -1.77 27.65 11.74
CA PRO A 167 -2.80 28.28 10.95
C PRO A 167 -2.88 27.65 9.55
N SER A 168 -4.03 27.07 9.20
CA SER A 168 -4.23 26.53 7.86
C SER A 168 -4.25 27.65 6.81
N SER A 169 -3.72 27.35 5.62
CA SER A 169 -3.52 28.33 4.54
C SER A 169 -4.82 28.87 3.93
N GLY A 170 -5.98 28.28 4.26
CA GLY A 170 -7.30 28.63 3.71
C GLY A 170 -8.45 28.83 4.71
N GLY A 171 -8.19 28.74 6.03
CA GLY A 171 -9.24 28.78 7.05
C GLY A 171 -9.85 30.17 7.27
N ALA A 172 -11.16 30.32 7.04
CA ALA A 172 -11.89 31.49 7.49
C ALA A 172 -11.87 31.57 9.02
N VAL A 173 -11.19 32.57 9.59
CA VAL A 173 -11.22 32.84 11.04
C VAL A 173 -12.65 33.18 11.43
N ARG A 174 -13.33 32.22 12.08
CA ARG A 174 -14.64 32.48 12.65
C ARG A 174 -14.50 33.36 13.89
N PRO A 175 -15.34 34.39 14.06
CA PRO A 175 -15.30 35.21 15.26
C PRO A 175 -15.61 34.35 16.48
N PHE A 176 -14.74 34.38 17.48
CA PHE A 176 -14.94 33.77 18.79
C PHE A 176 -15.39 34.85 19.79
N SER A 177 -16.24 34.48 20.74
CA SER A 177 -16.69 35.37 21.81
C SER A 177 -16.01 34.98 23.11
N ILE A 178 -15.38 35.95 23.77
CA ILE A 178 -14.86 35.78 25.13
C ILE A 178 -15.97 36.20 26.09
N THR A 179 -16.45 35.26 26.91
CA THR A 179 -17.40 35.55 27.98
C THR A 179 -16.64 35.72 29.29
N MET A 180 -16.85 36.85 29.97
CA MET A 180 -16.35 37.10 31.32
C MET A 180 -17.50 36.90 32.32
N PHE A 181 -17.22 36.24 33.45
CA PHE A 181 -18.18 36.02 34.56
C PHE A 181 -17.87 36.94 35.74
#